data_AF-W2ZTY0-F1
#
_entry.id   AF-W2ZTY0-F1
#
_cell.length_a   1.000
_cell.length_b   1.000
_cell.length_c   1.000
_cell.angle_alpha   90.00
_cell.angle_beta   90.00
_cell.angle_gamma   90.00
#
_symmetry.space_group_name_H-M   'P 1'
#
loop_
_entity.id
_entity.type
_entity.pdbx_description
1 polymer ?
#
loop_
_entity_poly.entity_id
_entity_poly.type
_entity_poly.pdbx_seq_one_letter_code
_entity_poly.pdbx_strand_id
1 'polypeptide(L)'
;MLASLRSQMGALTLRPAAGSAFMGRVARATLSTTAVEGETAAVDDDTAAFLSSTSPAEPRTIKTVKRAIRASPRKLTYLAQQIRGLPANEAILQMKFSPKRKAEIFQKTVQNAINLADIKYQIEPENLMVAECFVNKGTYLKRLRIMGRGRSGVMHHPHTHLTVILREFDPSKKPLNRHLTKKLARENAKKQLEKEATAEE
;
A
#
# COMPACT_ATOMS: atom_id res chain seq x y z
N MET A 1 -45.04 55.95 17.45
CA MET A 1 -44.58 57.24 16.87
C MET A 1 -43.07 57.15 16.77
N LEU A 2 -42.54 56.93 15.56
CA LEU A 2 -41.88 57.98 14.74
C LEU A 2 -40.57 58.45 15.39
N ALA A 3 -39.38 58.42 14.78
CA ALA A 3 -38.94 58.07 13.43
C ALA A 3 -37.38 58.04 13.46
N SER A 4 -36.71 57.34 12.52
CA SER A 4 -35.87 57.95 11.45
C SER A 4 -34.56 58.61 11.94
N LEU A 5 -33.36 58.45 11.35
CA LEU A 5 -32.78 57.73 10.21
C LEU A 5 -31.29 58.14 10.20
N ARG A 6 -30.49 57.41 9.39
CA ARG A 6 -29.23 57.84 8.73
C ARG A 6 -27.96 57.86 9.60
N SER A 7 -26.79 57.44 9.12
CA SER A 7 -26.35 57.18 7.74
C SER A 7 -25.02 56.40 7.74
N GLN A 8 -24.95 55.39 6.87
CA GLN A 8 -23.83 55.05 5.96
C GLN A 8 -22.43 54.73 6.55
N MET A 9 -22.02 53.46 6.50
CA MET A 9 -21.19 52.81 5.45
C MET A 9 -19.69 53.08 5.55
N GLY A 10 -18.89 52.00 5.61
CA GLY A 10 -17.45 52.06 5.39
C GLY A 10 -16.65 50.92 6.01
N ALA A 11 -16.99 49.66 5.71
CA ALA A 11 -16.14 48.52 6.04
C ALA A 11 -15.18 48.22 4.89
N LEU A 12 -13.99 47.70 5.27
CA LEU A 12 -13.03 46.88 4.49
C LEU A 12 -11.77 47.58 3.96
N THR A 13 -10.75 47.54 4.83
CA THR A 13 -9.38 47.03 4.62
C THR A 13 -8.84 46.98 3.18
N LEU A 14 -7.79 47.77 2.92
CA LEU A 14 -6.96 47.69 1.73
C LEU A 14 -5.62 46.99 1.99
N ARG A 15 -5.29 46.10 1.02
CA ARG A 15 -3.99 45.54 0.59
C ARG A 15 -3.36 44.37 1.39
N PRO A 16 -2.62 43.44 0.72
CA PRO A 16 -1.70 43.69 -0.40
C PRO A 16 -1.82 42.78 -1.64
N ALA A 17 -1.00 43.14 -2.62
CA ALA A 17 -0.91 42.66 -3.98
C ALA A 17 -0.31 41.24 -4.13
N ALA A 18 -0.92 40.44 -5.01
CA ALA A 18 -0.29 39.32 -5.71
C ALA A 18 -1.14 39.00 -6.96
N GLY A 19 -0.49 38.75 -8.11
CA GLY A 19 -1.15 38.08 -9.23
C GLY A 19 -0.89 38.71 -10.59
N SER A 20 0.28 38.43 -11.15
CA SER A 20 0.54 38.44 -12.59
C SER A 20 -0.50 37.56 -13.32
N ALA A 21 -1.31 38.16 -14.20
CA ALA A 21 -2.14 37.42 -15.15
C ALA A 21 -1.57 37.62 -16.56
N PHE A 22 -0.86 36.60 -17.00
CA PHE A 22 -0.35 36.43 -18.35
C PHE A 22 -1.53 36.34 -19.31
N MET A 23 -1.62 37.29 -20.26
CA MET A 23 -2.61 37.32 -21.32
C MET A 23 -2.29 36.20 -22.33
N GLY A 24 -3.21 35.24 -22.53
CA GLY A 24 -2.98 34.07 -23.39
C GLY A 24 -4.24 33.56 -24.07
N ARG A 25 -4.51 34.13 -25.25
CA ARG A 25 -5.32 33.69 -26.41
C ARG A 25 -6.36 32.58 -26.22
N VAL A 26 -7.61 32.93 -26.50
CA VAL A 26 -8.66 31.99 -26.92
C VAL A 26 -8.52 31.74 -28.42
N ALA A 27 -8.35 30.50 -28.84
CA ALA A 27 -8.63 30.05 -30.19
C ALA A 27 -9.48 28.78 -30.10
N ARG A 28 -10.75 28.91 -30.49
CA ARG A 28 -11.74 27.84 -30.60
C ARG A 28 -11.84 27.50 -32.07
N ALA A 29 -11.39 26.31 -32.46
CA ALA A 29 -11.55 25.80 -33.83
C ALA A 29 -12.42 24.54 -33.79
N THR A 30 -13.59 24.66 -34.40
CA THR A 30 -14.44 23.56 -34.90
C THR A 30 -13.77 22.88 -36.09
N LEU A 31 -14.04 21.58 -36.31
CA LEU A 31 -14.18 20.86 -37.60
C LEU A 31 -14.24 19.35 -37.27
N SER A 32 -15.41 18.69 -37.36
CA SER A 32 -16.00 17.99 -38.53
C SER A 32 -15.42 16.59 -38.82
N THR A 33 -16.33 15.63 -38.77
CA THR A 33 -16.34 14.23 -39.24
C THR A 33 -15.41 13.82 -40.37
N THR A 34 -14.78 12.64 -40.26
CA THR A 34 -14.81 11.57 -41.30
C THR A 34 -14.61 10.21 -40.63
N ALA A 35 -15.44 9.25 -41.02
CA ALA A 35 -15.30 7.83 -40.72
C ALA A 35 -14.37 7.20 -41.77
N VAL A 36 -13.44 6.35 -41.33
CA VAL A 36 -12.76 5.37 -42.18
C VAL A 36 -12.66 4.08 -41.37
N GLU A 37 -13.46 3.09 -41.75
CA GLU A 37 -13.21 1.68 -41.47
C GLU A 37 -12.15 1.17 -42.46
N GLY A 38 -11.25 0.31 -41.99
CA GLY A 38 -10.26 -0.35 -42.84
C GLY A 38 -9.12 -0.97 -42.03
N GLU A 39 -9.22 -2.29 -41.79
CA GLU A 39 -8.20 -3.14 -41.18
C GLU A 39 -7.06 -3.50 -42.16
N THR A 40 -5.97 -3.98 -41.53
CA THR A 40 -4.90 -4.86 -42.04
C THR A 40 -3.66 -4.20 -42.66
N ALA A 41 -2.53 -4.25 -41.93
CA ALA A 41 -1.49 -5.26 -42.10
C ALA A 41 -0.17 -4.81 -41.43
N ALA A 42 0.34 -5.66 -40.53
CA ALA A 42 1.73 -5.81 -40.12
C ALA A 42 2.54 -4.55 -39.77
N VAL A 43 2.55 -4.20 -38.48
CA VAL A 43 3.61 -3.40 -37.85
C VAL A 43 4.03 -4.12 -36.57
N ASP A 44 5.10 -4.88 -36.73
CA ASP A 44 6.17 -5.15 -35.77
C ASP A 44 5.89 -5.90 -34.45
N ASP A 45 6.67 -6.97 -34.31
CA ASP A 45 6.86 -7.93 -33.22
C ASP A 45 7.24 -7.33 -31.84
N ASP A 46 7.07 -6.03 -31.64
CA ASP A 46 7.39 -5.34 -30.40
C ASP A 46 6.36 -5.57 -29.30
N THR A 47 5.11 -5.87 -29.67
CA THR A 47 4.07 -6.22 -28.68
C THR A 47 4.30 -7.60 -28.07
N ALA A 48 4.76 -8.58 -28.85
CA ALA A 48 5.16 -9.89 -28.35
C ALA A 48 6.48 -9.83 -27.55
N ALA A 49 7.44 -9.00 -27.97
CA ALA A 49 8.68 -8.74 -27.22
C ALA A 49 8.42 -7.98 -25.91
N PHE A 50 7.46 -7.04 -25.89
CA PHE A 50 7.02 -6.35 -24.68
C PHE A 50 6.27 -7.29 -23.73
N LEU A 51 5.41 -8.16 -24.26
CA LEU A 51 4.70 -9.21 -23.50
C LEU A 51 5.66 -10.31 -22.99
N SER A 52 6.78 -10.58 -23.66
CA SER A 52 7.81 -11.53 -23.22
C SER A 52 8.87 -10.93 -22.28
N SER A 53 9.09 -9.61 -22.35
CA SER A 53 10.02 -8.90 -21.45
C SER A 53 9.53 -8.84 -20.00
N THR A 54 8.23 -9.05 -19.77
CA THR A 54 7.72 -9.41 -18.45
C THR A 54 7.91 -10.91 -18.27
N SER A 55 9.04 -11.30 -17.69
CA SER A 55 9.29 -12.71 -17.35
C SER A 55 8.09 -13.29 -16.58
N PRO A 56 7.42 -14.34 -17.09
CA PRO A 56 6.31 -14.99 -16.39
C PRO A 56 6.75 -15.71 -15.10
N ALA A 57 8.05 -15.75 -14.81
CA ALA A 57 8.58 -16.34 -13.59
C ALA A 57 8.39 -15.46 -12.34
N GLU A 58 8.25 -14.14 -12.50
CA GLU A 58 8.09 -13.24 -11.36
C GLU A 58 6.61 -13.07 -11.01
N PRO A 59 6.19 -13.39 -9.76
CA PRO A 59 4.80 -13.21 -9.36
C PRO A 59 4.42 -11.72 -9.39
N ARG A 60 3.21 -11.40 -9.85
CA ARG A 60 2.72 -10.01 -9.89
C ARG A 60 2.75 -9.43 -8.47
N THR A 61 3.33 -8.24 -8.33
CA THR A 61 3.44 -7.55 -7.04
C THR A 61 2.79 -6.18 -7.05
N ILE A 62 2.23 -5.81 -5.89
CA ILE A 62 1.58 -4.53 -5.66
C ILE A 62 2.18 -3.90 -4.42
N LYS A 63 2.66 -2.67 -4.56
CA LYS A 63 3.25 -1.89 -3.49
C LYS A 63 2.29 -0.82 -3.02
N THR A 64 2.07 -0.74 -1.71
CA THR A 64 1.26 0.30 -1.08
C THR A 64 2.04 0.93 0.07
N VAL A 65 2.01 2.26 0.15
CA VAL A 65 2.77 3.01 1.15
C VAL A 65 1.83 3.95 1.92
N LYS A 66 1.82 3.84 3.24
CA LYS A 66 1.18 4.83 4.13
C LYS A 66 2.25 5.71 4.76
N ARG A 67 2.20 7.02 4.46
CA ARG A 67 3.20 7.99 4.90
C ARG A 67 2.78 8.74 6.17
N ALA A 68 3.78 9.28 6.88
CA ALA A 68 3.64 10.22 8.00
C ALA A 68 2.87 9.68 9.23
N ILE A 69 2.98 8.39 9.53
CA ILE A 69 2.36 7.79 10.72
C ILE A 69 3.08 8.28 11.97
N ARG A 70 2.33 8.93 12.88
CA ARG A 70 2.84 9.35 14.19
C ARG A 70 2.99 8.14 15.12
N ALA A 71 4.16 7.51 15.08
CA ALA A 71 4.56 6.39 15.94
C ALA A 71 6.09 6.18 15.83
N SER A 72 6.65 5.41 16.77
CA SER A 72 8.05 4.97 16.68
C SER A 72 8.15 3.74 15.75
N PRO A 73 9.17 3.67 14.87
CA PRO A 73 9.33 2.57 13.92
C PRO A 73 9.44 1.23 14.63
N ARG A 74 10.22 1.16 15.72
CA ARG A 74 10.41 -0.06 16.51
C ARG A 74 9.09 -0.70 16.96
N LYS A 75 8.10 0.11 17.37
CA LYS A 75 6.79 -0.39 17.82
C LYS A 75 5.98 -0.94 16.66
N LEU A 76 6.07 -0.32 15.49
CA LEU A 76 5.34 -0.75 14.29
C LEU A 76 6.00 -1.97 13.62
N THR A 77 7.33 -2.12 13.75
CA THR A 77 8.04 -3.30 13.22
C THR A 77 7.48 -4.62 13.78
N TYR A 78 7.08 -4.66 15.05
CA TYR A 78 6.46 -5.85 15.62
C TYR A 78 5.12 -6.21 14.95
N LEU A 79 4.30 -5.21 14.59
CA LEU A 79 3.06 -5.44 13.84
C LEU A 79 3.36 -5.90 12.41
N ALA A 80 4.36 -5.28 11.76
CA ALA A 80 4.79 -5.67 10.41
C ALA A 80 5.30 -7.11 10.36
N GLN A 81 6.02 -7.55 11.39
CA GLN A 81 6.51 -8.93 11.53
C GLN A 81 5.36 -9.93 11.70
N GLN A 82 4.28 -9.56 12.40
CA GLN A 82 3.14 -10.45 12.61
C GLN A 82 2.39 -10.81 11.32
N ILE A 83 2.28 -9.87 10.38
CA ILE A 83 1.51 -10.07 9.14
C ILE A 83 2.34 -10.53 7.95
N ARG A 84 3.67 -10.51 8.06
CA ARG A 84 4.55 -10.91 6.96
C ARG A 84 4.41 -12.40 6.69
N GLY A 85 4.17 -12.76 5.43
CA GLY A 85 4.00 -14.15 5.01
C GLY A 85 2.61 -14.74 5.26
N LEU A 86 1.66 -13.94 5.78
CA LEU A 86 0.26 -14.35 5.89
C LEU A 86 -0.51 -14.03 4.60
N PRO A 87 -1.54 -14.84 4.25
CA PRO A 87 -2.47 -14.47 3.21
C PRO A 87 -3.23 -13.19 3.60
N ALA A 88 -3.67 -12.42 2.60
CA ALA A 88 -4.19 -11.07 2.80
C ALA A 88 -5.41 -11.03 3.74
N ASN A 89 -6.32 -12.01 3.60
CA ASN A 89 -7.51 -12.14 4.44
C ASN A 89 -7.17 -12.43 5.91
N GLU A 90 -6.21 -13.33 6.16
CA GLU A 90 -5.76 -13.62 7.54
C GLU A 90 -5.03 -12.44 8.16
N ALA A 91 -4.24 -11.71 7.38
CA ALA A 91 -3.59 -10.49 7.84
C ALA A 91 -4.61 -9.43 8.31
N ILE A 92 -5.74 -9.29 7.59
CA ILE A 92 -6.83 -8.40 7.99
C ILE A 92 -7.45 -8.86 9.32
N LEU A 93 -7.77 -10.14 9.45
CA LEU A 93 -8.35 -10.70 10.68
C LEU A 93 -7.41 -10.53 11.88
N GLN A 94 -6.13 -10.83 11.70
CA GLN A 94 -5.10 -10.68 12.73
C GLN A 94 -4.98 -9.22 13.20
N MET A 95 -5.03 -8.26 12.28
CA MET A 95 -4.95 -6.84 12.63
C MET A 95 -6.25 -6.30 13.24
N LYS A 96 -7.40 -6.82 12.83
CA LYS A 96 -8.71 -6.44 13.37
C LYS A 96 -8.84 -6.74 14.87
N PHE A 97 -8.32 -7.90 15.31
CA PHE A 97 -8.41 -8.33 16.71
C PHE A 97 -7.14 -8.07 17.53
N SER A 98 -6.14 -7.40 16.95
CA SER A 98 -4.90 -7.08 17.66
C SER A 98 -5.15 -6.01 18.73
N PRO A 99 -4.65 -6.20 19.98
CA PRO A 99 -4.81 -5.21 21.05
C PRO A 99 -3.95 -3.95 20.85
N LYS A 100 -3.10 -3.91 19.82
CA LYS A 100 -2.18 -2.78 19.60
C LYS A 100 -2.93 -1.62 18.93
N ARG A 101 -2.87 -0.43 19.54
CA ARG A 101 -3.52 0.81 19.03
C ARG A 101 -3.26 1.14 17.55
N LYS A 102 -2.12 0.75 16.98
CA LYS A 102 -1.76 1.08 15.59
C LYS A 102 -2.10 -0.02 14.58
N ALA A 103 -2.72 -1.14 15.02
CA ALA A 103 -3.11 -2.24 14.15
C ALA A 103 -4.15 -1.83 13.10
N GLU A 104 -5.08 -0.93 13.45
CA GLU A 104 -6.08 -0.38 12.53
C GLU A 104 -5.45 0.25 11.27
N ILE A 105 -4.27 0.88 11.41
CA ILE A 105 -3.56 1.48 10.27
C ILE A 105 -3.04 0.39 9.32
N PHE A 106 -2.55 -0.74 9.86
CA PHE A 106 -2.11 -1.86 9.04
C PHE A 106 -3.29 -2.51 8.32
N GLN A 107 -4.41 -2.74 9.03
CA GLN A 107 -5.64 -3.25 8.45
C GLN A 107 -6.08 -2.43 7.23
N LYS A 108 -6.21 -1.10 7.40
CA LYS A 108 -6.61 -0.19 6.32
C LYS A 108 -5.60 -0.18 5.16
N THR A 109 -4.31 -0.31 5.46
CA THR A 109 -3.27 -0.30 4.42
C THR A 109 -3.30 -1.59 3.60
N VAL A 110 -3.54 -2.75 4.24
CA VAL A 110 -3.69 -4.04 3.55
C VAL A 110 -4.98 -4.04 2.71
N GLN A 111 -6.10 -3.56 3.25
CA GLN A 111 -7.35 -3.41 2.49
C GLN A 111 -7.18 -2.53 1.24
N ASN A 112 -6.49 -1.40 1.39
CA ASN A 112 -6.18 -0.54 0.24
C ASN A 112 -5.28 -1.26 -0.79
N ALA A 113 -4.33 -2.07 -0.34
CA ALA A 113 -3.48 -2.85 -1.24
C ALA A 113 -4.26 -3.92 -2.01
N ILE A 114 -5.26 -4.56 -1.38
CA ILE A 114 -6.19 -5.50 -2.04
C ILE A 114 -7.01 -4.76 -3.11
N ASN A 115 -7.58 -3.62 -2.78
CA ASN A 115 -8.37 -2.84 -3.75
C ASN A 115 -7.51 -2.41 -4.95
N LEU A 116 -6.25 -2.06 -4.73
CA LEU A 116 -5.31 -1.75 -5.82
C LEU A 116 -4.96 -2.99 -6.66
N ALA A 117 -4.95 -4.18 -6.05
CA ALA A 117 -4.75 -5.44 -6.74
C ALA A 117 -5.89 -5.72 -7.73
N ASP A 118 -7.11 -5.58 -7.24
CA ASP A 118 -8.33 -5.78 -7.99
C ASP A 118 -8.42 -4.81 -9.18
N ILE A 119 -8.24 -3.51 -8.93
CA ILE A 119 -8.29 -2.49 -9.99
C ILE A 119 -7.19 -2.70 -11.05
N LYS A 120 -5.97 -3.05 -10.65
CA LYS A 120 -4.81 -3.08 -11.57
C LYS A 120 -4.66 -4.41 -12.30
N TYR A 121 -4.95 -5.52 -11.64
CA TYR A 121 -4.66 -6.87 -12.13
C TYR A 121 -5.84 -7.83 -12.04
N GLN A 122 -6.99 -7.39 -11.51
CA GLN A 122 -8.21 -8.20 -11.36
C GLN A 122 -7.95 -9.49 -10.59
N ILE A 123 -7.13 -9.40 -9.54
CA ILE A 123 -6.75 -10.53 -8.69
C ILE A 123 -7.71 -10.60 -7.50
N GLU A 124 -8.30 -11.77 -7.29
CA GLU A 124 -9.14 -12.07 -6.13
C GLU A 124 -8.34 -12.01 -4.81
N PRO A 125 -8.95 -11.59 -3.69
CA PRO A 125 -8.26 -11.39 -2.41
C PRO A 125 -7.69 -12.70 -1.82
N GLU A 126 -8.25 -13.85 -2.19
CA GLU A 126 -7.80 -15.17 -1.75
C GLU A 126 -6.43 -15.55 -2.36
N ASN A 127 -6.14 -15.02 -3.55
CA ASN A 127 -4.91 -15.27 -4.29
C ASN A 127 -3.80 -14.27 -3.94
N LEU A 128 -3.95 -13.52 -2.85
CA LEU A 128 -2.98 -12.51 -2.43
C LEU A 128 -2.32 -12.88 -1.10
N MET A 129 -1.01 -12.70 -1.05
CA MET A 129 -0.22 -12.88 0.16
C MET A 129 0.67 -11.67 0.44
N VAL A 130 0.87 -11.36 1.71
CA VAL A 130 1.81 -10.32 2.15
C VAL A 130 3.24 -10.84 1.99
N ALA A 131 3.89 -10.48 0.87
CA ALA A 131 5.28 -10.84 0.62
C ALA A 131 6.21 -10.12 1.60
N GLU A 132 6.08 -8.80 1.65
CA GLU A 132 6.90 -7.94 2.49
C GLU A 132 6.04 -6.93 3.24
N CYS A 133 6.37 -6.74 4.51
CA CYS A 133 5.86 -5.64 5.29
C CYS A 133 6.99 -5.08 6.15
N PHE A 134 7.27 -3.80 5.98
CA PHE A 134 8.33 -3.12 6.71
C PHE A 134 8.00 -1.65 6.96
N VAL A 135 8.71 -1.08 7.93
CA VAL A 135 8.47 0.28 8.42
C VAL A 135 9.77 1.07 8.33
N ASN A 136 9.71 2.16 7.59
CA ASN A 136 10.82 3.09 7.44
C ASN A 136 10.71 4.25 8.44
N LYS A 137 11.86 4.82 8.79
CA LYS A 137 11.93 6.07 9.54
C LYS A 137 11.36 7.20 8.68
N GLY A 138 10.53 8.04 9.27
CA GLY A 138 10.10 9.31 8.68
C GLY A 138 10.80 10.49 9.33
N THR A 139 10.20 11.67 9.20
CA THR A 139 10.74 12.91 9.79
C THR A 139 10.60 12.91 11.31
N TYR A 140 11.70 13.23 12.01
CA TYR A 140 11.71 13.31 13.48
C TYR A 140 11.73 14.78 13.87
N LEU A 141 10.64 15.26 14.46
CA LEU A 141 10.59 16.63 14.93
C LEU A 141 11.36 16.75 16.23
N LYS A 142 12.32 17.68 16.29
CA LYS A 142 13.10 18.00 17.49
C LYS A 142 12.32 18.99 18.36
N ARG A 143 12.31 18.78 19.66
CA ARG A 143 11.74 19.67 20.69
C ARG A 143 12.74 19.81 21.83
N LEU A 144 12.80 21.00 22.43
CA LEU A 144 13.63 21.24 23.60
C LEU A 144 13.02 20.52 24.81
N ARG A 145 13.85 19.80 25.57
CA ARG A 145 13.50 19.23 26.87
C ARG A 145 14.36 19.90 27.94
N ILE A 146 13.74 20.75 28.75
CA ILE A 146 14.42 21.42 29.86
C ILE A 146 14.66 20.38 30.97
N MET A 147 15.88 20.35 31.52
CA MET A 147 16.27 19.47 32.62
C MET A 147 16.75 20.30 33.81
N GLY A 148 16.97 19.65 34.96
CA GLY A 148 17.50 20.32 36.15
C GLY A 148 18.92 20.85 35.95
N ARG A 149 19.34 21.78 36.83
CA ARG A 149 20.69 22.39 36.84
C ARG A 149 21.09 23.09 35.53
N GLY A 150 20.14 23.78 34.89
CA GLY A 150 20.41 24.54 33.65
C GLY A 150 20.76 23.68 32.43
N ARG A 151 20.53 22.36 32.48
CA ARG A 151 20.80 21.45 31.34
C ARG A 151 19.63 21.41 30.38
N SER A 152 19.92 21.21 29.09
CA SER A 152 18.91 20.99 28.05
C SER A 152 19.18 19.70 27.28
N GLY A 153 18.11 18.96 27.02
CA GLY A 153 18.10 17.78 26.15
C GLY A 153 17.22 18.01 24.93
N VAL A 154 17.30 17.10 23.95
CA VAL A 154 16.45 17.11 22.76
C VAL A 154 15.47 15.94 22.84
N MET A 155 14.17 16.25 22.79
CA MET A 155 13.10 15.27 22.65
C MET A 155 12.73 15.11 21.17
N HIS A 156 12.52 13.88 20.72
CA HIS A 156 12.12 13.57 19.36
C HIS A 156 10.66 13.11 19.27
N HIS A 157 9.92 13.68 18.34
CA HIS A 157 8.58 13.25 17.95
C HIS A 157 8.68 12.46 16.64
N PRO A 158 8.76 11.12 16.68
CA PRO A 158 8.97 10.31 15.49
C PRO A 158 7.73 10.23 14.60
N HIS A 159 7.96 10.37 13.29
CA HIS A 159 7.06 9.89 12.25
C HIS A 159 7.68 8.71 11.51
N THR A 160 6.84 7.91 10.86
CA THR A 160 7.20 6.67 10.18
C THR A 160 6.41 6.48 8.90
N HIS A 161 6.94 5.65 8.00
CA HIS A 161 6.28 5.25 6.77
C HIS A 161 6.13 3.73 6.76
N LEU A 162 4.92 3.24 6.50
CA LEU A 162 4.62 1.82 6.36
C LEU A 162 4.64 1.47 4.87
N THR A 163 5.35 0.40 4.51
CA THR A 163 5.30 -0.18 3.15
C THR A 163 4.79 -1.61 3.25
N VAL A 164 3.78 -1.93 2.45
CA VAL A 164 3.22 -3.26 2.28
C VAL A 164 3.38 -3.65 0.82
N ILE A 165 3.87 -4.86 0.58
CA ILE A 165 3.98 -5.46 -0.74
C ILE A 165 3.16 -6.74 -0.73
N LEU A 166 2.13 -6.77 -1.56
CA LEU A 166 1.36 -7.98 -1.84
C LEU A 166 1.95 -8.66 -3.08
N ARG A 167 1.97 -9.99 -3.06
CA ARG A 167 2.27 -10.81 -4.23
C ARG A 167 1.11 -11.74 -4.53
N GLU A 168 0.98 -12.09 -5.79
CA GLU A 168 0.12 -13.20 -6.21
C GLU A 168 0.62 -14.51 -5.59
N PHE A 169 -0.34 -15.32 -5.15
CA PHE A 169 -0.10 -16.52 -4.38
C PHE A 169 -1.19 -17.55 -4.71
N ASP A 170 -0.75 -18.78 -4.97
CA ASP A 170 -1.65 -19.91 -5.15
C ASP A 170 -2.06 -20.47 -3.77
N PRO A 171 -3.36 -20.45 -3.41
CA PRO A 171 -3.85 -20.84 -2.09
C PRO A 171 -3.47 -22.28 -1.70
N SER A 172 -3.22 -23.15 -2.68
CA SER A 172 -2.80 -24.54 -2.47
C SER A 172 -1.45 -24.65 -1.75
N LYS A 173 -0.58 -23.65 -1.90
CA LYS A 173 0.80 -23.65 -1.39
C LYS A 173 0.92 -23.04 0.01
N LYS A 174 -0.17 -23.05 0.79
CA LYS A 174 -0.20 -22.37 2.11
C LYS A 174 0.87 -22.96 3.03
N PRO A 175 1.78 -22.15 3.59
CA PRO A 175 2.79 -22.65 4.51
C PRO A 175 2.09 -23.19 5.76
N LEU A 176 2.13 -24.51 5.94
CA LEU A 176 1.60 -25.16 7.11
C LEU A 176 2.42 -24.81 8.35
N ASN A 177 1.77 -24.80 9.52
CA ASN A 177 2.44 -24.57 10.80
C ASN A 177 3.63 -25.53 10.95
N ARG A 178 4.73 -25.05 11.54
CA ARG A 178 5.97 -25.84 11.75
C ARG A 178 5.73 -27.22 12.37
N HIS A 179 4.73 -27.35 13.24
CA HIS A 179 4.36 -28.63 13.85
C HIS A 179 3.66 -29.56 12.84
N LEU A 180 2.76 -29.01 12.03
CA LEU A 180 2.05 -29.75 10.98
C LEU A 180 3.01 -30.18 9.87
N THR A 181 3.93 -29.32 9.44
CA THR A 181 4.95 -29.68 8.44
C THR A 181 5.85 -30.80 8.94
N LYS A 182 6.33 -30.74 10.18
CA LYS A 182 7.11 -31.83 10.80
C LYS A 182 6.32 -33.13 10.90
N LYS A 183 5.01 -33.06 11.20
CA LYS A 183 4.15 -34.24 11.28
C LYS A 183 3.96 -34.88 9.90
N LEU A 184 3.58 -34.10 8.89
CA LEU A 184 3.38 -34.58 7.53
C LEU A 184 4.67 -35.15 6.92
N ALA A 185 5.83 -34.53 7.19
CA ALA A 185 7.11 -35.07 6.75
C ALA A 185 7.39 -36.46 7.33
N ARG A 186 7.07 -36.69 8.61
CA ARG A 186 7.19 -38.02 9.24
C ARG A 186 6.23 -39.03 8.63
N GLU A 187 5.00 -38.63 8.36
CA GLU A 187 3.98 -39.50 7.74
C GLU A 187 4.36 -39.88 6.31
N ASN A 188 4.85 -38.92 5.52
CA ASN A 188 5.32 -39.18 4.16
C ASN A 188 6.55 -40.10 4.14
N ALA A 189 7.50 -39.91 5.05
CA ALA A 189 8.67 -40.78 5.18
C ALA A 189 8.29 -42.22 5.53
N LYS A 190 7.32 -42.43 6.45
CA LYS A 190 6.80 -43.77 6.76
C LYS A 190 6.17 -44.45 5.54
N LYS A 191 5.32 -43.71 4.81
CA LYS A 191 4.68 -44.23 3.59
C LYS A 191 5.67 -44.58 2.48
N GLN A 192 6.80 -43.88 2.40
CA GLN A 192 7.87 -44.19 1.44
C GLN A 192 8.54 -45.52 1.80
N LEU A 193 8.91 -45.72 3.07
CA LEU A 193 9.50 -46.97 3.55
C LEU A 193 8.58 -48.17 3.35
N GLU A 194 7.27 -48.01 3.61
CA GLU A 194 6.28 -49.08 3.38
C GLU A 194 6.15 -49.43 1.88
N LYS A 195 6.20 -48.43 1.00
CA LYS A 195 6.16 -48.65 -0.46
C LYS A 195 7.41 -49.33 -0.98
N GLU A 196 8.57 -48.94 -0.48
CA GLU A 196 9.86 -49.55 -0.82
C GLU A 196 9.91 -51.01 -0.38
N ALA A 197 9.46 -51.32 0.84
CA ALA A 197 9.37 -52.69 1.33
C ALA A 197 8.45 -53.59 0.48
N THR A 198 7.31 -53.07 0.01
CA THR A 198 6.39 -53.82 -0.88
C THR A 198 6.86 -53.93 -2.33
N ALA A 199 7.85 -53.15 -2.75
CA ALA A 199 8.40 -53.19 -4.12
C ALA A 199 9.63 -54.11 -4.23
N GLU A 200 10.19 -54.52 -3.10
CA GLU A 200 11.31 -55.47 -2.99
C GLU A 200 10.84 -56.93 -2.76
N GLU A 201 9.57 -57.14 -2.42
CA GLU A 201 8.86 -58.43 -2.38
C GLU A 201 8.19 -58.76 -3.72
#